data_AF-A0A7C2BTI4-F1
#
_entry.id   AF-A0A7C2BTI4-F1
#
_cell.length_a   1.000
_cell.length_b   1.000
_cell.length_c   1.000
_cell.angle_alpha   90.00
_cell.angle_beta   90.00
_cell.angle_gamma   90.00
#
_symmetry.space_group_name_H-M   'P 1'
#
loop_
_entity.id
_entity.type
_entity.pdbx_description
1 polymer ?
#
loop_
_entity_poly.entity_id
_entity_poly.type
_entity_poly.pdbx_seq_one_letter_code
_entity_poly.pdbx_strand_id
1 'polypeptide(L)'
;MVMRKIIMVIGVLIILEGIAFLIKPGWYRNAAKTFMSERTVYIGPVLKIVFGMLFLVSALSCHIKSIIIALGVLMIAGGITGLILPKAKIISFIEWWTKRSDLVMRIIAIVAIALGGLVMWAA
;
A
#
# COMPACT_ATOMS: atom_id res chain seq x y z
N MET A 1 -23.02 7.84 -1.18
CA MET A 1 -22.40 8.61 -2.28
C MET A 1 -20.99 9.11 -1.95
N VAL A 2 -20.75 9.65 -0.75
CA VAL A 2 -19.42 10.14 -0.33
C VAL A 2 -18.37 9.02 -0.20
N MET A 3 -18.70 7.90 0.48
CA MET A 3 -17.76 6.78 0.68
C MET A 3 -17.27 6.15 -0.63
N ARG A 4 -18.13 6.06 -1.66
CA ARG A 4 -17.73 5.57 -2.99
C ARG A 4 -16.66 6.45 -3.63
N LYS A 5 -16.81 7.78 -3.53
CA LYS A 5 -15.82 8.74 -4.05
C LYS A 5 -14.47 8.59 -3.34
N ILE A 6 -14.46 8.34 -2.04
CA ILE A 6 -13.23 8.12 -1.27
C ILE A 6 -12.47 6.91 -1.80
N ILE A 7 -13.14 5.78 -2.03
CA ILE A 7 -12.48 4.58 -2.57
C ILE A 7 -11.98 4.80 -3.99
N MET A 8 -12.75 5.50 -4.84
CA MET A 8 -12.28 5.87 -6.18
C MET A 8 -11.01 6.70 -6.12
N VAL A 9 -10.93 7.69 -5.23
CA VAL A 9 -9.72 8.49 -5.01
C VAL A 9 -8.57 7.61 -4.54
N ILE A 10 -8.80 6.70 -3.59
CA ILE A 10 -7.77 5.75 -3.12
C ILE A 10 -7.29 4.86 -4.28
N GLY A 11 -8.19 4.32 -5.09
CA GLY A 11 -7.84 3.50 -6.26
C GLY A 11 -7.00 4.27 -7.27
N VAL A 12 -7.36 5.54 -7.56
CA VAL A 12 -6.56 6.42 -8.41
C VAL A 12 -5.17 6.67 -7.81
N LEU A 13 -5.07 6.92 -6.51
CA LEU A 13 -3.78 7.10 -5.84
C LEU A 13 -2.90 5.84 -5.96
N ILE A 14 -3.48 4.65 -5.79
CA ILE A 14 -2.76 3.37 -5.94
C ILE A 14 -2.26 3.20 -7.39
N ILE A 15 -3.10 3.52 -8.39
CA ILE A 15 -2.71 3.46 -9.80
C ILE A 15 -1.57 4.44 -10.08
N LEU A 16 -1.67 5.68 -9.60
CA LEU A 16 -0.64 6.71 -9.79
C LEU A 16 0.68 6.30 -9.13
N GLU A 17 0.64 5.73 -7.92
CA GLU A 17 1.81 5.18 -7.25
C GLU A 17 2.43 4.04 -8.06
N GLY A 18 1.62 3.11 -8.54
CA GLY A 18 2.07 2.03 -9.41
C GLY A 18 2.70 2.53 -10.71
N ILE A 19 2.11 3.52 -11.38
CA ILE A 19 2.68 4.14 -12.60
C ILE A 19 4.04 4.80 -12.28
N ALA A 20 4.13 5.54 -11.18
CA ALA A 20 5.38 6.15 -10.75
C ALA A 20 6.48 5.11 -10.51
N PHE A 21 6.14 3.99 -9.87
CA PHE A 21 7.08 2.88 -9.62
C PHE A 21 7.48 2.15 -10.90
N LEU A 22 6.58 2.05 -11.87
CA LEU A 22 6.82 1.43 -13.17
C LEU A 22 7.86 2.22 -13.98
N ILE A 23 7.71 3.56 -14.01
CA ILE A 23 8.58 4.45 -14.81
C ILE A 23 9.96 4.58 -14.17
N LYS A 24 10.03 4.81 -12.85
CA LYS A 24 11.30 5.14 -12.18
C LYS A 24 11.44 4.40 -10.83
N PRO A 25 11.78 3.10 -10.84
CA PRO A 25 11.94 2.31 -9.61
C PRO A 25 13.03 2.85 -8.67
N GLY A 26 14.03 3.57 -9.20
CA GLY A 26 15.06 4.24 -8.39
C GLY A 26 14.51 5.33 -7.45
N TRP A 27 13.36 5.95 -7.78
CA TRP A 27 12.71 6.94 -6.93
C TRP A 27 12.16 6.30 -5.65
N TYR A 28 11.58 5.11 -5.77
CA TYR A 28 11.10 4.32 -4.63
C TYR A 28 12.25 3.96 -3.68
N ARG A 29 13.39 3.53 -4.20
CA ARG A 29 14.57 3.22 -3.38
C ARG A 29 15.03 4.43 -2.58
N ASN A 30 14.97 5.62 -3.18
CA ASN A 30 15.37 6.85 -2.50
C ASN A 30 14.35 7.27 -1.43
N ALA A 31 13.05 7.18 -1.73
CA ALA A 31 11.99 7.41 -0.76
C ALA A 31 12.08 6.43 0.43
N ALA A 32 12.33 5.15 0.15
CA ALA A 32 12.49 4.12 1.18
C ALA A 32 13.62 4.45 2.17
N LYS A 33 14.74 5.05 1.71
CA LYS A 33 15.82 5.51 2.59
C LYS A 33 15.34 6.61 3.56
N THR A 34 14.47 7.52 3.12
CA THR A 34 13.86 8.53 4.00
C THR A 34 12.99 7.88 5.08
N PHE A 35 12.30 6.79 4.75
CA PHE A 35 11.46 6.05 5.70
C PHE A 35 12.27 5.17 6.68
N MET A 36 13.55 4.88 6.43
CA MET A 36 14.43 4.11 7.32
C MET A 36 14.93 4.89 8.56
N SER A 37 14.53 6.16 8.75
CA SER A 37 14.90 6.92 9.95
C SER A 37 14.17 6.44 11.21
N GLU A 38 14.79 6.60 12.38
CA GLU A 38 14.26 6.13 13.67
C GLU A 38 12.88 6.65 14.03
N ARG A 39 12.53 7.85 13.52
CA ARG A 39 11.24 8.51 13.73
C ARG A 39 10.19 8.11 12.68
N THR A 40 10.62 7.76 11.47
CA THR A 40 9.72 7.57 10.32
C THR A 40 9.39 6.11 10.04
N VAL A 41 10.13 5.16 10.63
CA VAL A 41 9.99 3.72 10.36
C VAL A 41 8.58 3.19 10.68
N TYR A 42 7.87 3.81 11.62
CA TYR A 42 6.51 3.42 11.98
C TYR A 42 5.41 4.13 11.17
N ILE A 43 5.75 5.14 10.35
CA ILE A 43 4.76 5.84 9.51
C ILE A 43 4.10 4.87 8.53
N GLY A 44 4.88 4.00 7.88
CA GLY A 44 4.36 3.01 6.93
C GLY A 44 3.33 2.06 7.56
N PRO A 45 3.67 1.38 8.67
CA PRO A 45 2.72 0.55 9.43
C PRO A 45 1.44 1.31 9.85
N VAL A 46 1.58 2.53 10.38
CA VAL A 46 0.42 3.34 10.80
C VAL A 46 -0.47 3.69 9.61
N LEU A 47 0.11 4.17 8.50
CA LEU A 47 -0.64 4.47 7.28
C LEU A 47 -1.37 3.24 6.76
N LYS A 48 -0.73 2.05 6.78
CA LYS A 48 -1.38 0.79 6.39
C LYS A 48 -2.63 0.50 7.20
N ILE A 49 -2.58 0.71 8.52
CA ILE A 49 -3.76 0.51 9.38
C ILE A 49 -4.86 1.53 9.05
N VAL A 50 -4.50 2.81 8.86
CA VAL A 50 -5.46 3.86 8.49
C VAL A 50 -6.14 3.54 7.17
N PHE A 51 -5.39 3.19 6.12
CA PHE A 51 -5.96 2.78 4.84
C PHE A 51 -6.82 1.52 4.98
N GLY A 52 -6.37 0.52 5.74
CA GLY A 52 -7.15 -0.69 5.98
C GLY A 52 -8.49 -0.41 6.65
N MET A 53 -8.54 0.50 7.64
CA MET A 53 -9.79 0.97 8.24
C MET A 53 -10.68 1.70 7.24
N LEU A 54 -10.11 2.57 6.40
CA LEU A 54 -10.86 3.25 5.33
C LEU A 54 -11.48 2.26 4.35
N PHE A 55 -10.75 1.20 3.97
CA PHE A 55 -11.27 0.11 3.14
C PHE A 55 -12.45 -0.59 3.82
N LEU A 56 -12.32 -0.99 5.09
CA LEU A 56 -13.39 -1.69 5.82
C LEU A 56 -14.66 -0.85 5.99
N VAL A 57 -14.53 0.42 6.37
CA VAL A 57 -15.69 1.32 6.54
C VAL A 57 -16.37 1.55 5.19
N SER A 58 -15.59 1.69 4.13
CA SER A 58 -16.12 1.98 2.80
C SER A 58 -16.67 0.75 2.08
N ALA A 59 -16.31 -0.47 2.53
CA ALA A 59 -16.83 -1.73 1.99
C ALA A 59 -18.36 -1.83 2.03
N LEU A 60 -19.00 -1.20 3.01
CA LEU A 60 -20.47 -1.17 3.11
C LEU A 60 -21.13 -0.49 1.90
N SER A 61 -20.42 0.44 1.25
CA SER A 61 -20.90 1.20 0.09
C SER A 61 -20.48 0.60 -1.26
N CYS A 62 -19.72 -0.50 -1.27
CA CYS A 62 -19.21 -1.16 -2.46
C CYS A 62 -20.17 -2.24 -2.96
N HIS A 63 -20.16 -2.51 -4.26
CA HIS A 63 -20.93 -3.62 -4.81
C HIS A 63 -20.22 -4.97 -4.61
N ILE A 64 -18.88 -5.01 -4.62
CA ILE A 64 -18.11 -6.23 -4.28
C ILE A 64 -17.41 -6.04 -2.93
N LYS A 65 -18.19 -6.25 -1.86
CA LYS A 65 -17.73 -6.05 -0.48
C LYS A 65 -16.58 -6.98 -0.10
N SER A 66 -16.61 -8.23 -0.54
CA SER A 66 -15.63 -9.25 -0.15
C SER A 66 -14.20 -8.89 -0.53
N ILE A 67 -13.97 -8.29 -1.70
CA ILE A 67 -12.63 -7.88 -2.16
C ILE A 67 -12.10 -6.74 -1.29
N ILE A 68 -12.93 -5.71 -1.06
CA ILE A 68 -12.58 -4.53 -0.26
C ILE A 68 -12.33 -4.93 1.20
N ILE A 69 -13.14 -5.86 1.75
CA ILE A 69 -12.93 -6.40 3.09
C ILE A 69 -11.60 -7.18 3.17
N ALA A 70 -11.33 -8.07 2.21
CA ALA A 70 -10.10 -8.84 2.18
C ALA A 70 -8.85 -7.94 2.12
N LEU A 71 -8.88 -6.90 1.27
CA LEU A 71 -7.82 -5.90 1.19
C LEU A 71 -7.67 -5.12 2.50
N GLY A 72 -8.77 -4.67 3.09
CA GLY A 72 -8.77 -3.96 4.37
C GLY A 72 -8.15 -4.79 5.50
N VAL A 73 -8.54 -6.06 5.62
CA VAL A 73 -7.99 -6.99 6.62
C VAL A 73 -6.50 -7.23 6.37
N LEU A 74 -6.07 -7.47 5.13
CA LEU A 74 -4.66 -7.66 4.79
C LEU A 74 -3.82 -6.42 5.14
N MET A 75 -4.33 -5.22 4.89
CA MET A 75 -3.65 -3.97 5.23
C MET A 75 -3.51 -3.78 6.75
N ILE A 76 -4.58 -4.05 7.51
CA ILE A 76 -4.55 -3.97 8.97
C ILE A 76 -3.58 -5.01 9.55
N ALA A 77 -3.66 -6.26 9.10
CA ALA A 77 -2.74 -7.32 9.54
C ALA A 77 -1.28 -6.97 9.23
N GLY A 78 -1.01 -6.46 8.01
CA GLY A 78 0.31 -5.97 7.61
C GLY A 78 0.80 -4.75 8.39
N GLY A 79 -0.11 -3.88 8.80
CA GLY A 79 0.20 -2.72 9.65
C GLY A 79 0.49 -3.11 11.09
N ILE A 80 -0.33 -3.98 11.68
CA ILE A 80 -0.14 -4.50 13.05
C ILE A 80 1.18 -5.26 13.15
N THR A 81 1.46 -6.16 12.20
CA THR A 81 2.75 -6.86 12.16
C THR A 81 3.92 -5.89 12.04
N GLY A 82 3.78 -4.82 11.25
CA GLY A 82 4.77 -3.75 11.17
C GLY A 82 4.96 -2.94 12.45
N LEU A 83 3.95 -2.83 13.33
CA LEU A 83 4.07 -2.16 14.63
C LEU A 83 4.69 -3.07 15.71
N ILE A 84 4.41 -4.37 15.68
CA ILE A 84 4.92 -5.34 16.65
C ILE A 84 6.41 -5.64 16.40
N LEU A 85 6.85 -5.60 15.14
CA LEU A 85 8.23 -5.92 14.79
C LEU A 85 9.22 -4.87 15.35
N PRO A 86 10.39 -5.31 15.86
CA PRO A 86 11.43 -4.39 16.26
C PRO A 86 11.97 -3.63 15.04
N LYS A 87 12.36 -2.37 15.23
CA LYS A 87 12.82 -1.47 14.17
C LYS A 87 13.86 -2.10 13.24
N ALA A 88 14.82 -2.83 13.80
CA ALA A 88 15.87 -3.52 13.04
C ALA A 88 15.31 -4.50 11.99
N LYS A 89 14.23 -5.22 12.31
CA LYS A 89 13.57 -6.13 11.38
C LYS A 89 12.84 -5.38 10.27
N ILE A 90 12.20 -4.25 10.59
CA ILE A 90 11.53 -3.40 9.60
C ILE A 90 12.56 -2.82 8.63
N ILE A 91 13.66 -2.25 9.14
CA ILE A 91 14.73 -1.69 8.31
C ILE A 91 15.34 -2.78 7.42
N SER A 92 15.68 -3.95 7.99
CA SER A 92 16.20 -5.09 7.22
C SER A 92 15.24 -5.55 6.12
N PHE A 93 13.93 -5.55 6.39
CA PHE A 93 12.91 -5.87 5.40
C PHE A 93 12.84 -4.82 4.27
N ILE A 94 12.89 -3.53 4.59
CA ILE A 94 12.91 -2.45 3.60
C ILE A 94 14.21 -2.50 2.78
N GLU A 95 15.36 -2.80 3.40
CA GLU A 95 16.64 -2.99 2.70
C GLU A 95 16.59 -4.18 1.74
N TRP A 96 16.05 -5.32 2.18
CA TRP A 96 15.83 -6.48 1.31
C TRP A 96 14.94 -6.13 0.12
N TRP A 97 13.89 -5.34 0.35
CA TRP A 97 13.01 -4.84 -0.70
C TRP A 97 13.76 -3.95 -1.69
N THR A 98 14.46 -2.94 -1.22
CA THR A 98 15.18 -1.96 -2.06
C THR A 98 16.36 -2.55 -2.85
N LYS A 99 16.85 -3.74 -2.47
CA LYS A 99 17.88 -4.49 -3.19
C LYS A 99 17.35 -5.33 -4.36
N ARG A 100 16.03 -5.45 -4.54
CA ARG A 100 15.46 -6.20 -5.67
C ARG A 100 15.81 -5.56 -7.01
N SER A 101 15.80 -6.38 -8.07
CA SER A 101 16.06 -5.89 -9.43
C SER A 101 14.93 -4.97 -9.91
N ASP A 102 15.23 -4.09 -10.85
CA ASP A 102 14.23 -3.17 -11.40
C ASP A 102 13.09 -3.92 -12.10
N LEU A 103 13.36 -5.10 -12.66
CA LEU A 103 12.34 -5.96 -13.24
C LEU A 103 11.31 -6.42 -12.19
N VAL A 104 11.77 -6.85 -11.01
CA VAL A 104 10.88 -7.24 -9.91
C VAL A 104 10.04 -6.05 -9.45
N MET A 105 10.64 -4.87 -9.33
CA MET A 105 9.93 -3.63 -8.96
C MET A 105 8.85 -3.27 -9.98
N ARG A 106 9.13 -3.41 -11.28
CA ARG A 106 8.16 -3.16 -12.35
C ARG A 106 7.00 -4.17 -12.33
N ILE A 107 7.26 -5.45 -12.08
CA ILE A 107 6.19 -6.46 -11.94
C ILE A 107 5.26 -6.08 -10.78
N ILE A 108 5.81 -5.67 -9.65
CA ILE A 108 5.00 -5.27 -8.49
C ILE A 108 4.23 -3.99 -8.77
N ALA A 109 4.82 -3.05 -9.51
CA ALA A 109 4.14 -1.85 -9.96
C ALA A 109 2.91 -2.20 -10.84
N ILE A 110 3.03 -3.17 -11.75
CA ILE A 110 1.90 -3.67 -12.54
C ILE A 110 0.83 -4.30 -11.62
N VAL A 111 1.23 -5.10 -10.63
CA VAL A 111 0.30 -5.66 -9.63
C VAL A 111 -0.40 -4.56 -8.85
N ALA A 112 0.31 -3.51 -8.43
CA ALA A 112 -0.27 -2.36 -7.74
C ALA A 112 -1.29 -1.63 -8.63
N ILE A 113 -0.98 -1.39 -9.91
CA ILE A 113 -1.93 -0.80 -10.88
C ILE A 113 -3.17 -1.69 -11.02
N ALA A 114 -2.98 -3.00 -11.16
CA ALA A 114 -4.10 -3.95 -11.27
C ALA A 114 -4.96 -3.95 -10.00
N LEU A 115 -4.37 -3.89 -8.82
CA LEU A 115 -5.09 -3.77 -7.55
C LEU A 115 -5.84 -2.44 -7.43
N GLY A 116 -5.24 -1.32 -7.85
CA GLY A 116 -5.92 -0.03 -7.88
C GLY A 116 -7.12 -0.03 -8.83
N GLY A 117 -6.97 -0.64 -10.01
CA GLY A 117 -8.06 -0.87 -10.95
C GLY A 117 -9.16 -1.77 -10.38
N LEU A 118 -8.78 -2.85 -9.67
CA LEU A 118 -9.72 -3.74 -8.99
C LEU A 118 -10.50 -3.01 -7.88
N VAL A 119 -9.83 -2.15 -7.12
CA VAL A 119 -10.45 -1.33 -6.08
C VAL A 119 -11.45 -0.34 -6.69
N MET A 120 -11.08 0.34 -7.78
CA MET A 120 -12.00 1.23 -8.51
C MET A 120 -13.17 0.47 -9.10
N TRP A 121 -12.91 -0.72 -9.64
CA TRP A 121 -13.95 -1.58 -10.21
C TRP A 121 -14.86 -2.16 -9.14
N ALA A 122 -14.43 -2.31 -7.88
CA ALA A 122 -15.25 -2.84 -6.78
C ALA A 122 -16.05 -1.76 -6.02
N ALA A 123 -15.69 -0.48 -6.19
CA ALA A 123 -16.32 0.68 -5.54
C ALA A 123 -17.64 1.09 -6.21
#